data_AF-A0A1T4MA54-F1
#
_entry.id   AF-A0A1T4MA54-F1
#
_cell.length_a   1.000
_cell.length_b   1.000
_cell.length_c   1.000
_cell.angle_alpha   90.00
_cell.angle_beta   90.00
_cell.angle_gamma   90.00
#
_symmetry.space_group_name_H-M   'P 1'
#
loop_
_entity.id
_entity.type
_entity.pdbx_description
1 polymer ?
#
loop_
_entity_poly.entity_id
_entity_poly.type
_entity_poly.pdbx_seq_one_letter_code
_entity_poly.pdbx_strand_id
1 'polypeptide(L)'
;FEKLCTFAERWGKSYRSLLSLSAPRNIGYFTYLMFPEGVRRMIYSTNWVERLNRSYKRTLRMRGALPSADAVVFLLGSVAREMTERTYARRLPYFQEWSTK
;
A
#
# COMPACT_ATOMS: atom_id res chain seq x y z
N PHE A 1 -14.05 9.16 12.79
CA PHE A 1 -14.96 9.13 11.62
C PHE A 1 -15.51 10.51 11.31
N GLU A 2 -15.97 11.28 12.30
CA GLU A 2 -16.45 12.67 12.14
C GLU A 2 -15.56 13.55 11.25
N LYS A 3 -14.24 13.57 11.51
CA LYS A 3 -13.27 14.33 10.69
C LYS A 3 -13.33 13.97 9.19
N LEU A 4 -13.58 12.70 8.85
CA LEU A 4 -13.74 12.26 7.47
C LEU A 4 -15.04 12.76 6.87
N CYS A 5 -16.14 12.75 7.62
CA CYS A 5 -17.42 13.30 7.18
C CYS A 5 -17.32 14.81 6.91
N THR A 6 -16.72 15.58 7.83
CA THR A 6 -16.48 17.02 7.63
C THR A 6 -15.62 17.29 6.40
N PHE A 7 -14.58 16.47 6.17
CA PHE A 7 -13.76 16.56 4.97
C PHE A 7 -14.58 16.29 3.71
N ALA A 8 -15.36 15.21 3.70
CA ALA A 8 -16.19 14.81 2.57
C ALA A 8 -17.28 15.84 2.26
N GLU A 9 -17.90 16.46 3.26
CA GLU A 9 -18.88 17.54 3.07
C GLU A 9 -18.25 18.80 2.48
N ARG A 10 -17.08 19.19 3.02
CA ARG A 10 -16.36 20.38 2.55
C ARG A 10 -15.96 20.25 1.08
N TRP A 11 -15.37 19.12 0.71
CA TRP A 11 -14.81 18.91 -0.63
C TRP A 11 -15.76 18.21 -1.61
N GLY A 12 -16.82 17.60 -1.10
CA GLY A 12 -17.84 16.92 -1.91
C GLY A 12 -18.60 17.84 -2.85
N LYS A 13 -18.62 19.16 -2.56
CA LYS A 13 -19.17 20.18 -3.46
C LYS A 13 -18.40 20.27 -4.77
N SER A 14 -17.07 20.23 -4.70
CA SER A 14 -16.18 20.28 -5.87
C SER A 14 -15.97 18.89 -6.48
N TYR A 15 -15.94 17.86 -5.64
CA TYR A 15 -15.64 16.48 -6.04
C TYR A 15 -16.70 15.53 -5.50
N ARG A 16 -17.76 15.31 -6.29
CA ARG A 16 -18.92 14.53 -5.87
C ARG A 16 -18.58 13.10 -5.43
N SER A 17 -17.54 12.48 -5.99
CA SER A 17 -17.06 11.16 -5.59
C SER A 17 -16.62 11.09 -4.12
N LEU A 18 -16.15 12.19 -3.55
CA LEU A 18 -15.71 12.25 -2.14
C LEU A 18 -16.86 12.14 -1.16
N LEU A 19 -18.11 12.44 -1.56
CA LEU A 19 -19.27 12.27 -0.69
C LEU A 19 -19.47 10.81 -0.26
N SER A 20 -19.02 9.86 -1.08
CA SER A 20 -19.06 8.43 -0.75
C SER A 20 -18.19 8.09 0.48
N LEU A 21 -17.23 8.94 0.86
CA LEU A 21 -16.37 8.72 2.02
C LEU A 21 -17.15 8.76 3.34
N SER A 22 -18.25 9.52 3.40
CA SER A 22 -19.13 9.59 4.59
C SER A 22 -19.98 8.34 4.81
N ALA A 23 -19.93 7.34 3.92
CA ALA A 23 -20.67 6.10 4.08
C ALA A 23 -20.25 5.36 5.37
N PRO A 24 -21.19 4.86 6.20
CA PRO A 24 -20.87 4.19 7.46
C PRO A 24 -19.89 3.01 7.32
N ARG A 25 -19.92 2.29 6.19
CA ARG A 25 -18.97 1.21 5.88
C ARG A 25 -17.50 1.66 5.96
N ASN A 26 -17.21 2.92 5.66
CA ASN A 26 -15.85 3.46 5.63
C ASN A 26 -15.26 3.71 7.02
N ILE A 27 -16.04 3.53 8.09
CA ILE A 27 -15.51 3.44 9.46
C ILE A 27 -14.41 2.37 9.53
N GLY A 28 -14.55 1.29 8.75
CA GLY A 28 -13.56 0.22 8.65
C GLY A 28 -12.16 0.66 8.22
N TYR A 29 -12.02 1.79 7.52
CA TYR A 29 -10.70 2.33 7.15
C TYR A 29 -9.87 2.79 8.35
N PHE A 30 -10.49 3.02 9.50
CA PHE A 30 -9.81 3.45 10.73
C PHE A 30 -9.45 2.32 11.68
N THR A 31 -9.71 1.06 11.29
CA THR A 31 -9.33 -0.13 12.08
C THR A 31 -7.84 -0.18 12.40
N TYR A 32 -6.98 0.39 11.55
CA TYR A 32 -5.54 0.47 11.83
C TYR A 32 -5.19 1.26 13.10
N LEU A 33 -6.08 2.14 13.58
CA LEU A 33 -5.90 2.88 14.83
C LEU A 33 -5.91 1.94 16.05
N MET A 34 -6.44 0.73 15.93
CA MET A 34 -6.40 -0.28 16.99
C MET A 34 -5.00 -0.88 17.19
N PHE A 35 -4.08 -0.70 16.24
CA PHE A 35 -2.70 -1.17 16.37
C PHE A 35 -1.84 -0.19 17.18
N PRO A 36 -0.70 -0.65 17.76
CA PRO A 36 0.26 0.22 18.44
C PRO A 36 0.76 1.34 17.53
N GLU A 37 0.94 2.54 18.08
CA GLU A 37 1.32 3.73 17.32
C GLU A 37 2.58 3.55 16.48
N GLY A 38 3.58 2.84 17.01
CA GLY A 38 4.83 2.52 16.32
C GLY A 38 4.64 1.79 14.99
N VAL A 39 3.58 0.99 14.84
CA VAL A 39 3.31 0.19 13.64
C VAL A 39 2.37 0.90 12.67
N ARG A 40 1.51 1.82 13.16
CA ARG A 40 0.49 2.50 12.32
C ARG A 40 1.08 3.15 11.08
N ARG A 41 2.26 3.79 11.21
CA ARG A 41 2.96 4.43 10.10
C ARG A 41 3.24 3.50 8.93
N MET A 42 3.48 2.23 9.21
CA MET A 42 3.67 1.24 8.15
C MET A 42 2.37 0.83 7.48
N ILE A 43 1.25 0.82 8.22
CA ILE A 43 -0.05 0.42 7.70
C ILE A 43 -0.61 1.48 6.77
N TYR A 44 -0.59 2.76 7.17
CA TYR A 44 -1.15 3.84 6.36
C TYR A 44 -0.18 4.39 5.29
N SER A 45 1.09 3.94 5.27
CA SER A 45 2.03 4.35 4.23
C SER A 45 1.87 3.49 2.98
N THR A 46 1.68 4.13 1.83
CA THR A 46 1.64 3.46 0.53
C THR A 46 3.03 3.24 -0.08
N ASN A 47 4.11 3.76 0.52
CA ASN A 47 5.45 3.76 -0.06
C ASN A 47 5.97 2.35 -0.40
N TRP A 48 5.64 1.34 0.41
CA TRP A 48 6.07 -0.04 0.17
C TRP A 48 5.43 -0.63 -1.09
N VAL A 49 4.10 -0.55 -1.18
CA VAL A 49 3.35 -1.07 -2.34
C VAL A 49 3.61 -0.24 -3.59
N GLU A 50 3.72 1.09 -3.47
CA GLU A 50 4.05 1.97 -4.60
C GLU A 50 5.45 1.73 -5.13
N ARG A 51 6.43 1.49 -4.23
CA ARG A 51 7.80 1.17 -4.64
C ARG A 51 7.85 -0.16 -5.41
N LEU A 52 7.18 -1.20 -4.90
CA LEU A 52 7.10 -2.49 -5.59
C LEU A 52 6.42 -2.35 -6.95
N ASN A 53 5.26 -1.68 -7.00
CA ASN A 53 4.52 -1.42 -8.23
C ASN A 53 5.33 -0.61 -9.24
N ARG A 54 6.16 0.33 -8.78
CA ARG A 54 7.08 1.09 -9.64
C ARG A 54 8.13 0.18 -10.28
N SER A 55 8.70 -0.76 -9.51
CA SER A 55 9.62 -1.77 -10.03
C SER A 55 8.94 -2.67 -11.06
N TYR A 56 7.73 -3.17 -10.77
CA TYR A 56 6.96 -3.96 -11.73
C TYR A 56 6.67 -3.20 -13.03
N LYS A 57 6.17 -1.96 -12.94
CA LYS A 57 5.89 -1.12 -14.10
C LYS A 57 7.14 -0.86 -14.94
N ARG A 58 8.29 -0.60 -14.31
CA ARG A 58 9.56 -0.43 -15.02
C ARG A 58 9.95 -1.69 -15.77
N THR A 59 9.86 -2.84 -15.11
CA THR A 59 10.21 -4.14 -15.68
C THR A 59 9.33 -4.52 -16.87
N LEU A 60 8.02 -4.31 -16.75
CA LEU A 60 7.07 -4.56 -17.83
C LEU A 60 7.24 -3.57 -18.99
N ARG A 61 7.47 -2.28 -18.70
CA ARG A 61 7.64 -1.28 -19.76
C ARG A 61 8.83 -1.57 -20.69
N MET A 62 9.90 -2.17 -20.16
CA MET A 62 11.08 -2.55 -20.95
C MET A 62 10.85 -3.82 -21.80
N ARG A 63 9.83 -4.62 -21.48
CA ARG A 63 9.56 -5.93 -22.08
C ARG A 63 8.16 -5.88 -22.69
N GLY A 64 8.07 -5.50 -23.97
CA GLY A 64 6.81 -5.22 -24.68
C GLY A 64 5.72 -6.29 -24.54
N ALA A 65 5.52 -7.11 -25.57
CA ALA A 65 4.57 -8.23 -25.47
C ALA A 65 5.21 -9.42 -24.74
N LEU A 66 4.50 -10.00 -23.78
CA LEU A 66 4.93 -11.22 -23.09
C LEU A 66 4.27 -12.45 -23.73
N PRO A 67 4.96 -13.60 -23.77
CA PRO A 67 4.50 -14.77 -24.52
C PRO A 67 3.33 -15.52 -23.87
N SER A 68 3.14 -15.39 -22.55
CA SER A 68 2.03 -16.02 -21.82
C SER A 68 1.81 -15.35 -20.45
N ALA A 69 0.67 -15.65 -19.81
CA ALA A 69 0.41 -15.22 -18.43
C ALA A 69 1.43 -15.80 -17.44
N ASP A 70 1.84 -17.06 -17.62
CA ASP A 70 2.84 -17.70 -16.75
C ASP A 70 4.19 -17.00 -16.80
N ALA A 71 4.61 -16.55 -17.99
CA ALA A 71 5.82 -15.76 -18.15
C ALA A 71 5.75 -14.43 -17.37
N VAL A 72 4.56 -13.81 -17.31
CA VAL A 72 4.33 -12.59 -16.50
C VAL A 72 4.47 -12.90 -15.02
N VAL A 73 3.84 -13.97 -14.53
CA VAL A 73 3.89 -14.37 -13.11
C VAL A 73 5.32 -14.68 -12.69
N PHE A 74 6.04 -15.47 -13.49
CA PHE A 74 7.45 -15.79 -13.25
C PHE A 74 8.32 -14.51 -13.18
N LEU A 75 8.09 -13.58 -14.11
CA LEU A 75 8.85 -12.34 -14.18
C LEU A 75 8.59 -11.43 -12.98
N LEU A 76 7.32 -11.21 -12.64
CA LEU A 76 6.94 -10.38 -11.49
C LEU A 76 7.39 -11.03 -10.18
N GLY A 77 7.30 -12.36 -10.08
CA GLY A 77 7.84 -13.13 -8.95
C GLY A 77 9.35 -12.95 -8.81
N SER A 78 10.09 -12.96 -9.92
CA SER A 78 11.54 -12.71 -9.92
C SER A 78 11.88 -11.30 -9.41
N VAL A 79 11.12 -10.28 -9.82
CA VAL A 79 11.27 -8.90 -9.31
C VAL A 79 10.93 -8.81 -7.82
N ALA A 80 9.86 -9.48 -7.39
CA ALA A 80 9.47 -9.52 -5.97
C ALA A 80 10.59 -10.11 -5.10
N ARG A 81 11.20 -11.21 -5.56
CA ARG A 81 12.34 -11.85 -4.89
C ARG A 81 13.52 -10.90 -4.78
N GLU A 82 13.94 -10.28 -5.88
CA GLU A 82 15.05 -9.33 -5.90
C GLU A 82 14.80 -8.13 -4.96
N MET A 83 13.59 -7.56 -4.98
CA MET A 83 13.22 -6.45 -4.11
C MET A 83 13.29 -6.85 -2.63
N THR A 84 12.90 -8.08 -2.31
CA THR A 84 12.96 -8.63 -0.96
C THR A 84 14.41 -8.79 -0.49
N GLU A 85 15.26 -9.41 -1.31
CA GLU A 85 16.67 -9.67 -0.99
C GLU A 85 17.52 -8.38 -0.91
N ARG A 86 17.16 -7.33 -1.65
CA ARG A 86 17.94 -6.07 -1.70
C ARG A 86 17.31 -4.96 -0.87
N THR A 87 16.13 -4.51 -1.28
CA THR A 87 15.53 -3.27 -0.75
C THR A 87 14.90 -3.49 0.63
N TYR A 88 14.33 -4.67 0.84
CA TYR A 88 13.55 -4.99 2.03
C TYR A 88 14.29 -5.88 3.03
N ALA A 89 15.53 -6.27 2.74
CA ALA A 89 16.37 -7.08 3.63
C ALA A 89 16.75 -6.37 4.94
N ARG A 90 16.63 -5.03 4.99
CA ARG A 90 16.94 -4.27 6.21
C ARG A 90 15.86 -4.46 7.28
N ARG A 91 16.30 -4.58 8.54
CA ARG A 91 15.39 -4.55 9.69
C ARG A 91 14.71 -3.19 9.77
N LEU A 92 13.41 -3.22 10.03
CA LEU A 92 12.62 -2.01 10.17
C LEU A 92 12.84 -1.39 11.55
N PRO A 93 13.10 -0.08 11.64
CA PRO A 93 13.34 0.59 12.92
C PRO A 93 12.12 0.50 13.86
N TYR A 94 10.91 0.40 13.29
CA TYR A 94 9.65 0.31 14.04
C TYR A 94 9.37 -1.06 14.67
N PHE A 95 10.17 -2.09 14.35
CA PHE A 95 10.03 -3.45 14.89
C PHE A 95 11.30 -3.90 15.64
N GLN A 96 12.04 -2.95 16.22
CA GLN A 96 13.22 -3.29 17.03
C GLN A 96 12.84 -4.02 18.32
N GLU A 97 11.73 -3.63 18.95
CA GLU A 97 11.23 -4.20 20.20
C GLU A 97 10.39 -5.48 20.01
N TRP A 98 9.97 -5.77 18.78
CA TRP A 98 9.25 -7.00 18.45
C TRP A 98 10.24 -8.17 18.39
N SER A 99 10.48 -8.81 19.54
CA SER A 99 11.21 -10.08 19.58
C SER A 99 10.26 -11.19 19.15
N THR A 100 10.52 -11.82 18.01
CA THR A 100 10.01 -13.17 17.76
C THR A 100 10.63 -14.09 18.81
N LYS A 101 9.83 -14.53 19.78
CA LYS A 101 10.15 -15.70 20.60
C LYS A 101 10.11 -16.95 19.72
#